data_AF-A0A7U5MLV6-F1
#
_entry.id   AF-A0A7U5MLV6-F1
#
_cell.length_a   1.000
_cell.length_b   1.000
_cell.length_c   1.000
_cell.angle_alpha   90.00
_cell.angle_beta   90.00
_cell.angle_gamma   90.00
#
_symmetry.space_group_name_H-M   'P 1'
#
loop_
_entity.id
_entity.type
_entity.pdbx_description
1 polymer ?
#
loop_
_entity_poly.entity_id
_entity_poly.type
_entity_poly.pdbx_seq_one_letter_code
_entity_poly.pdbx_strand_id
1 'polypeptide(L)' 'MPDLVLIDGRFRVASAFKVFNMLCTQPGWTVVVDDYADRPEYRAIEEYGEVELVGRMAVIHSAGAVPSSVINRWETTPA' A
#
# COMPACT_ATOMS: atom_id res chain seq x y z
N MET A 1 4.92 -3.61 16.70
CA MET A 1 4.56 -3.05 15.39
C MET A 1 5.63 -3.47 14.40
N PRO A 2 5.33 -3.81 13.14
CA PRO A 2 6.37 -4.21 12.18
C PRO A 2 7.16 -2.99 11.68
N ASP A 3 8.47 -3.16 11.50
CA ASP A 3 9.35 -2.16 10.87
C ASP A 3 9.37 -2.30 9.34
N LEU A 4 9.01 -3.48 8.82
CA LEU A 4 8.91 -3.79 7.40
C LEU A 4 7.67 -4.64 7.12
N VAL A 5 6.91 -4.27 6.09
CA VAL A 5 5.79 -5.06 5.57
C VAL A 5 5.97 -5.27 4.08
N LEU A 6 6.04 -6.53 3.65
CA LEU A 6 6.04 -6.92 2.25
C LEU A 6 4.63 -7.35 1.82
N ILE A 7 4.14 -6.76 0.73
CA ILE A 7 2.85 -7.04 0.13
C ILE A 7 3.09 -7.72 -1.22
N ASP A 8 3.02 -9.05 -1.21
CA ASP A 8 3.16 -9.91 -2.38
C ASP A 8 2.01 -10.94 -2.49
N GLY A 9 0.88 -10.62 -1.86
CA GLY A 9 -0.31 -11.46 -1.84
C GLY A 9 -1.38 -11.06 -2.86
N ARG A 10 -2.59 -11.56 -2.65
CA ARG A 10 -3.79 -11.01 -3.30
C ARG A 10 -4.22 -9.71 -2.64
N PHE A 11 -5.08 -8.95 -3.33
CA PHE A 11 -5.66 -7.70 -2.82
C PHE A 11 -4.60 -6.69 -2.38
N ARG A 12 -3.51 -6.54 -3.17
CA ARG A 12 -2.31 -5.76 -2.80
C ARG A 12 -2.66 -4.32 -2.38
N VAL A 13 -3.54 -3.66 -3.13
CA VAL A 13 -4.01 -2.29 -2.82
C VAL A 13 -4.77 -2.24 -1.49
N ALA A 14 -5.71 -3.17 -1.26
CA ALA A 14 -6.45 -3.22 0.01
C ALA A 14 -5.52 -3.51 1.21
N SER A 15 -4.57 -4.42 1.03
CA SER A 15 -3.54 -4.73 2.03
C SER A 15 -2.68 -3.50 2.35
N ALA A 16 -2.24 -2.75 1.33
CA ALA A 16 -1.44 -1.54 1.51
C ALA A 16 -2.20 -0.49 2.34
N PHE A 17 -3.47 -0.23 1.99
CA PHE A 17 -4.30 0.72 2.74
C PHE A 17 -4.57 0.31 4.18
N LYS A 18 -4.77 -0.98 4.45
CA LYS A 18 -4.91 -1.47 5.83
C LYS A 18 -3.63 -1.28 6.63
N VAL A 19 -2.48 -1.54 6.00
CA VAL A 19 -1.17 -1.32 6.61
C VAL A 19 -0.94 0.17 6.88
N PHE A 20 -1.33 1.06 5.96
CA PHE A 20 -1.28 2.50 6.18
C PHE A 20 -2.09 2.90 7.42
N ASN A 21 -3.33 2.42 7.56
CA ASN A 21 -4.14 2.70 8.75
C ASN A 21 -3.55 2.15 10.05
N MET A 22 -2.78 1.06 9.98
CA MET A 22 -2.09 0.50 11.13
C MET A 22 -0.85 1.32 11.52
N LEU A 23 -0.14 1.89 10.53
CA LEU A 23 1.20 2.46 10.70
C LEU A 23 1.23 3.99 10.65
N CYS A 24 0.20 4.68 10.13
CA CYS A 24 0.21 6.12 9.86
C CYS A 24 0.41 7.00 11.10
N THR A 25 0.24 6.46 12.31
CA THR A 25 0.46 7.18 13.57
C THR A 25 1.88 7.02 14.13
N GLN A 26 2.73 6.22 13.48
CA GLN A 26 4.07 5.89 13.96
C GLN A 26 5.09 6.04 12.81
N PRO A 27 6.28 6.58 13.08
CA PRO A 27 7.35 6.67 12.08
C PRO A 27 8.17 5.37 12.04
N GLY A 28 9.11 5.29 11.08
CA GLY A 28 10.19 4.30 11.09
C GLY A 28 9.84 2.93 10.48
N TRP A 29 8.76 2.86 9.70
CA TRP A 29 8.38 1.65 8.98
C TRP A 29 8.67 1.77 7.49
N THR A 30 8.68 0.62 6.81
CA THR A 30 8.74 0.52 5.35
C THR A 30 7.67 -0.46 4.87
N VAL A 31 6.91 -0.06 3.86
CA VAL A 31 5.98 -0.94 3.15
C VAL A 31 6.52 -1.15 1.74
N VAL A 32 6.60 -2.40 1.31
CA VAL A 32 7.01 -2.76 -0.06
C VAL A 32 5.86 -3.48 -0.73
N VAL A 33 5.49 -3.06 -1.94
CA VAL A 33 4.47 -3.70 -2.77
C VAL A 33 5.15 -4.28 -4.01
N ASP A 34 5.13 -5.61 -4.16
CA ASP A 34 5.70 -6.26 -5.35
C ASP A 34 4.78 -6.13 -6.58
N ASP A 35 5.39 -6.24 -7.77
CA ASP A 35 4.71 -6.16 -9.08
C ASP A 35 3.92 -4.85 -9.28
N TYR A 36 4.41 -3.74 -8.73
CA TYR A 36 3.70 -2.46 -8.73
C TYR A 36 3.73 -1.73 -10.08
N ALA A 37 4.91 -1.65 -10.70
CA ALA A 37 5.12 -0.80 -11.88
C ALA A 37 4.25 -1.18 -13.08
N ASP A 38 3.94 -2.48 -13.23
CA ASP A 38 3.20 -3.02 -14.36
C ASP A 38 1.66 -3.08 -14.12
N ARG A 39 1.17 -2.53 -13.00
CA ARG A 39 -0.23 -2.56 -12.56
C ARG A 39 -0.80 -1.15 -12.42
N PRO A 40 -1.36 -0.55 -13.48
CA PRO A 40 -1.88 0.82 -13.44
C PRO A 40 -2.92 1.05 -12.33
N GLU A 41 -3.71 0.05 -12.01
CA GLU A 41 -4.69 0.08 -10.93
C GLU A 41 -4.07 0.23 -9.53
N TYR A 42 -2.79 -0.14 -9.34
CA TYR A 42 -2.11 0.03 -8.04
C TYR A 42 -1.70 1.48 -7.78
N ARG A 43 -1.77 2.37 -8.79
CA ARG A 43 -1.53 3.80 -8.63
C ARG A 43 -2.50 4.48 -7.67
N ALA A 44 -3.62 3.84 -7.33
CA ALA A 44 -4.48 4.27 -6.24
C ALA A 44 -3.74 4.39 -4.89
N ILE A 45 -2.62 3.68 -4.71
CA ILE A 45 -1.76 3.80 -3.53
C ILE A 45 -1.11 5.20 -3.44
N GLU A 46 -0.81 5.85 -4.57
CA GLU A 46 -0.20 7.18 -4.62
C GLU A 46 -1.12 8.27 -4.03
N GLU A 47 -2.43 8.03 -3.95
CA GLU A 47 -3.38 8.97 -3.34
C GLU A 47 -3.21 9.09 -1.82
N TYR A 48 -2.62 8.06 -1.18
CA TYR A 48 -2.52 7.96 0.27
C TYR A 48 -1.11 7.71 0.80
N GLY A 49 -0.15 7.37 -0.05
CA GLY A 49 1.23 7.10 0.35
C GLY A 49 2.23 7.70 -0.62
N GLU A 50 3.40 8.07 -0.08
CA GLU A 50 4.53 8.51 -0.90
C GLU A 50 5.23 7.26 -1.47
N VAL A 51 5.08 7.06 -2.78
CA VAL A 51 5.63 5.90 -3.49
C VAL A 51 6.97 6.24 -4.14
N GLU A 52 8.00 5.49 -3.76
CA GLU A 52 9.27 5.41 -4.47
C GLU A 52 9.32 4.09 -5.26
N LEU A 53 9.65 4.16 -6.55
CA LEU A 53 9.82 2.95 -7.36
C LEU A 53 11.26 2.43 -7.25
N VAL A 54 11.40 1.16 -6.86
CA VAL A 54 12.67 0.43 -6.87
C VAL A 54 12.51 -0.79 -7.76
N GLY A 55 12.99 -0.67 -9.01
CA GLY A 55 12.71 -1.66 -10.06
C GLY A 55 11.21 -1.74 -10.34
N ARG A 56 10.61 -2.92 -10.18
CA ARG A 56 9.15 -3.12 -10.34
C ARG A 56 8.35 -2.90 -9.05
N MET A 57 9.02 -2.72 -7.92
CA MET A 57 8.38 -2.63 -6.60
C MET A 57 8.12 -1.18 -6.22
N ALA A 58 7.04 -0.95 -5.47
CA ALA A 58 6.81 0.31 -4.77
C ALA A 58 7.30 0.22 -3.33
N VAL A 59 8.05 1.22 -2.89
CA VAL A 59 8.51 1.40 -1.51
C VAL A 59 7.80 2.62 -0.94
N ILE A 60 7.19 2.47 0.23
CA ILE A 60 6.46 3.52 0.93
C ILE A 60 7.03 3.67 2.35
N HIS A 61 7.34 4.90 2.73
CA HIS A 61 7.85 5.26 4.06
C HIS A 61 6.90 6.18 4.84
N SER A 62 5.91 6.76 4.16
CA SER A 62 4.92 7.66 4.75
C SER A 62 3.57 7.47 4.06
N ALA A 63 2.51 7.44 4.86
CA ALA A 63 1.15 7.33 4.35
C ALA A 63 0.12 7.95 5.31
N GLY A 64 -0.96 8.47 4.73
CA GLY A 64 -2.13 8.97 5.44
C GLY A 64 -3.16 7.89 5.73
N ALA A 65 -4.14 8.24 6.57
CA ALA A 65 -5.27 7.36 6.85
C ALA A 65 -6.18 7.23 5.62
N VAL A 66 -6.64 6.00 5.37
CA VAL A 66 -7.49 5.63 4.23
C VAL A 66 -8.90 5.31 4.72
N PRO A 67 -9.96 5.95 4.17
CA PRO A 67 -11.34 5.64 4.54
C PRO A 67 -11.72 4.20 4.21
N SER A 68 -12.51 3.54 5.09
CA SER A 68 -12.93 2.14 4.88
C SER A 68 -13.72 1.93 3.59
N SER A 69 -14.47 2.93 3.12
CA SER A 69 -15.19 2.88 1.84
C SER A 69 -14.25 2.69 0.64
N VAL A 70 -13.06 3.28 0.69
CA VAL A 70 -12.02 3.13 -0.34
C VAL A 70 -11.41 1.74 -0.27
N ILE A 71 -11.09 1.25 0.94
CA ILE A 71 -10.52 -0.08 1.14
C ILE A 71 -11.47 -1.17 0.62
N ASN A 72 -12.75 -1.10 0.96
CA ASN A 72 -13.76 -2.11 0.59
C ASN A 72 -13.89 -2.29 -0.93
N ARG A 73 -13.63 -1.24 -1.73
CA ARG A 73 -13.61 -1.32 -3.19
C ARG A 73 -12.55 -2.30 -3.70
N TRP A 74 -11.41 -2.36 -3.03
CA TRP A 74 -10.26 -3.20 -3.40
C TRP A 74 -10.26 -4.58 -2.75
N GLU A 75 -11.22 -4.87 -1.86
CA GLU A 75 -11.41 -6.20 -1.26
C GLU A 75 -12.30 -7.12 -2.10
N THR A 76 -13.16 -6.54 -2.95
CA THR A 76 -14.18 -7.27 -3.70
C THR A 76 -13.84 -7.43 -5.17
N THR A 77 -12.95 -6.57 -5.70
CA THR A 77 -12.45 -6.65 -7.07
C THR A 77 -10.94 -6.88 -7.01
N PRO A 78 -10.45 -8.11 -7.29
CA PRO A 78 -9.02 -8.31 -7.44
C PRO A 78 -8.54 -7.48 -8.63
N ALA A 79 -7.58 -6.62 -8.33
CA ALA A 79 -6.82 -5.79 -9.24
C ALA A 79 -5.76 -6.65 -9.96
#